data_AF-A0A6H1R4H5-F1
#
_entry.id   AF-A0A6H1R4H5-F1
#
_cell.length_a   1.000
_cell.length_b   1.000
_cell.length_c   1.000
_cell.angle_alpha   90.00
_cell.angle_beta   90.00
_cell.angle_gamma   90.00
#
_symmetry.space_group_name_H-M   'P 1'
#
loop_
_entity.id
_entity.type
_entity.pdbx_description
1 polymer ?
#
loop_
_entity_poly.entity_id
_entity_poly.type
_entity_poly.pdbx_seq_one_letter_code
_entity_poly.pdbx_strand_id
1 'polypeptide(L)'
;MLPLSHPDRIEPDSPQPRRSLRPSQPSAADVLRYGERYADLRDRRLAHTLIIEDAVEEREEISAHERITCHVHRRWSHECIASPMHIIPVTGHRWCRRCEAEASVAVDEVTGSVTVVCTRCRQALETAATRQIIRTCRASLAAAHESRRARVQAQDSAAAAA
;
A
#
# COMPACT_ATOMS: atom_id res chain seq x y z
N MET A 1 -45.95 -18.80 -33.60
CA MET A 1 -44.82 -17.88 -33.80
C MET A 1 -44.65 -17.08 -32.52
N LEU A 2 -43.64 -17.43 -31.70
CA LEU A 2 -43.30 -16.74 -30.46
C LEU A 2 -42.15 -15.77 -30.76
N PRO A 3 -42.17 -14.50 -30.29
CA PRO A 3 -41.00 -13.63 -30.39
C PRO A 3 -40.02 -13.96 -29.27
N LEU A 4 -38.75 -14.15 -29.64
CA LEU A 4 -37.62 -14.35 -28.73
C LEU A 4 -37.23 -13.01 -28.12
N SER A 5 -37.33 -12.90 -26.80
CA SER A 5 -36.81 -11.79 -26.00
C SER A 5 -35.27 -11.73 -26.07
N HIS A 6 -34.73 -10.54 -26.33
CA HIS A 6 -33.30 -10.22 -26.22
C HIS A 6 -32.84 -10.30 -24.75
N PRO A 7 -31.71 -10.95 -24.42
CA PRO A 7 -31.13 -10.85 -23.10
C PRO A 7 -30.28 -9.58 -22.97
N ASP A 8 -30.58 -8.82 -21.92
CA ASP A 8 -29.76 -7.96 -21.09
C ASP A 8 -28.42 -7.41 -21.66
N ARG A 9 -28.42 -6.10 -21.90
CA ARG A 9 -27.19 -5.29 -21.89
C ARG A 9 -26.63 -5.27 -20.47
N ILE A 10 -25.52 -5.99 -20.24
CA ILE A 10 -24.67 -5.78 -19.06
C ILE A 10 -23.98 -4.43 -19.25
N GLU A 11 -24.38 -3.42 -18.47
CA GLU A 11 -23.63 -2.17 -18.38
C GLU A 11 -22.24 -2.44 -17.77
N PRO A 12 -21.16 -1.88 -18.33
CA PRO A 12 -19.86 -1.94 -17.69
C PRO A 12 -19.87 -1.08 -16.42
N ASP A 13 -19.64 -1.75 -15.29
CA ASP A 13 -19.48 -1.14 -13.97
C ASP A 13 -18.45 -0.01 -14.05
N SER A 14 -18.93 1.22 -13.86
CA SER A 14 -18.09 2.42 -13.94
C SER A 14 -17.12 2.40 -12.76
N PRO A 15 -15.80 2.55 -12.98
CA PRO A 15 -14.83 2.50 -11.89
C PRO A 15 -15.04 3.70 -10.97
N GLN A 16 -15.68 3.45 -9.82
CA GLN A 16 -15.82 4.42 -8.75
C GLN A 16 -14.42 4.90 -8.34
N PRO A 17 -14.16 6.21 -8.30
CA PRO A 17 -12.90 6.72 -7.80
C PRO A 17 -12.80 6.33 -6.32
N ARG A 18 -11.86 5.42 -6.00
CA ARG A 18 -11.60 5.03 -4.61
C ARG A 18 -11.22 6.27 -3.85
N ARG A 19 -12.16 6.71 -3.00
CA ARG A 19 -12.09 7.85 -2.10
C ARG A 19 -10.69 7.86 -1.46
N SER A 20 -9.99 8.98 -1.59
CA SER A 20 -8.71 9.17 -0.91
C SER A 20 -8.97 9.07 0.58
N LEU A 21 -8.72 7.88 1.14
CA LEU A 21 -8.88 7.59 2.56
C LEU A 21 -7.72 8.29 3.25
N ARG A 22 -7.96 9.54 3.66
CA ARG A 22 -7.30 10.04 4.88
C ARG A 22 -7.56 8.96 5.94
N PRO A 23 -6.52 8.37 6.55
CA PRO A 23 -6.76 7.39 7.60
C PRO A 23 -7.49 8.12 8.73
N SER A 24 -8.77 7.81 8.89
CA SER A 24 -9.52 8.14 10.10
C SER A 24 -8.77 7.59 11.30
N GLN A 25 -8.82 8.26 12.45
CA GLN A 25 -8.15 7.76 13.66
C GLN A 25 -8.60 6.32 13.96
N PRO A 26 -7.70 5.43 14.45
CA PRO A 26 -8.09 4.08 14.83
C PRO A 26 -9.15 4.14 15.94
N SER A 27 -10.12 3.23 15.91
CA SER A 27 -11.10 3.16 17.00
C SER A 27 -10.42 2.72 18.30
N ALA A 28 -11.01 3.03 19.46
CA ALA A 28 -10.48 2.58 20.74
C ALA A 28 -10.35 1.04 20.80
N ALA A 29 -11.27 0.31 20.17
CA ALA A 29 -11.21 -1.15 20.06
C ALA A 29 -10.01 -1.62 19.22
N ASP A 30 -9.71 -0.94 18.11
CA ASP A 30 -8.55 -1.27 17.27
C ASP A 30 -7.24 -1.02 18.02
N VAL A 31 -7.15 0.10 18.76
CA VAL A 31 -5.97 0.41 19.58
C VAL A 31 -5.76 -0.63 20.67
N LEU A 32 -6.82 -1.07 21.35
CA LEU A 32 -6.72 -2.13 22.35
C LEU A 32 -6.26 -3.46 21.74
N ARG A 33 -6.72 -3.78 20.53
CA ARG A 33 -6.45 -5.07 19.87
C ARG A 33 -5.06 -5.16 19.24
N TYR A 34 -4.60 -4.10 18.56
CA TYR A 34 -3.34 -4.13 17.81
C TYR A 34 -2.26 -3.19 18.36
N GLY A 35 -2.60 -2.28 19.27
CA GLY A 35 -1.69 -1.20 19.69
C GLY A 35 -0.40 -1.69 20.34
N GLU A 36 -0.46 -2.77 21.13
CA GLU A 36 0.73 -3.34 21.78
C GLU A 36 1.79 -3.78 20.76
N ARG A 37 1.38 -4.29 19.60
CA ARG A 37 2.28 -4.73 18.52
C ARG A 37 3.13 -3.60 17.96
N TYR A 38 2.74 -2.34 18.16
CA TYR A 38 3.34 -1.15 17.57
C TYR A 38 3.76 -0.10 18.60
N ALA A 39 3.74 -0.43 19.90
CA ALA A 39 3.98 0.50 20.99
C ALA A 39 5.41 1.09 21.00
N ASP A 40 6.41 0.31 20.58
CA ASP A 40 7.82 0.67 20.49
C ASP A 40 8.17 1.51 19.25
N LEU A 41 7.25 1.68 18.29
CA LEU A 41 7.51 2.49 17.11
C LEU A 41 7.57 3.98 17.46
N ARG A 42 8.70 4.61 17.10
CA ARG A 42 8.92 6.06 17.28
C ARG A 42 8.02 6.89 16.36
N ASP A 43 7.77 6.42 15.14
CA ASP A 43 6.82 7.07 14.23
C ASP A 43 5.39 6.69 14.64
N ARG A 44 4.73 7.59 15.37
CA ARG A 44 3.36 7.39 15.87
C ARG A 44 2.32 7.34 14.76
N ARG A 45 2.55 8.00 13.63
CA ARG A 45 1.63 7.91 12.48
C ARG A 45 1.76 6.57 11.77
N LEU A 46 2.99 6.10 11.58
CA LEU A 46 3.21 4.73 11.09
C LEU A 46 2.53 3.71 12.01
N ALA A 47 2.70 3.82 13.33
CA ALA A 47 2.04 2.94 14.29
C ALA A 47 0.51 2.99 14.17
N HIS A 48 -0.08 4.19 14.09
CA HIS A 48 -1.52 4.34 13.90
C HIS A 48 -2.00 3.74 12.57
N THR A 49 -1.29 3.97 11.47
CA THR A 49 -1.66 3.42 10.16
C THR A 49 -1.57 1.89 10.18
N LEU A 50 -0.54 1.30 10.81
CA LEU A 50 -0.42 -0.14 10.99
C LEU A 50 -1.62 -0.72 11.77
N ILE A 51 -2.04 -0.09 12.86
CA ILE A 51 -3.22 -0.48 13.64
C ILE A 51 -4.49 -0.44 12.79
N ILE A 52 -4.69 0.66 12.05
CA ILE A 52 -5.87 0.82 11.17
C ILE A 52 -5.87 -0.27 10.10
N GLU A 53 -4.74 -0.46 9.41
CA GLU A 53 -4.63 -1.45 8.34
C GLU A 53 -4.80 -2.88 8.83
N ASP A 54 -4.31 -3.23 10.02
CA ASP A 54 -4.57 -4.54 10.63
C ASP A 54 -6.07 -4.74 10.90
N ALA A 55 -6.76 -3.70 11.39
CA ALA A 55 -8.18 -3.75 11.67
C ALA A 55 -9.03 -3.88 10.40
N VAL A 56 -8.75 -3.07 9.37
CA VAL A 56 -9.50 -3.11 8.11
C VAL A 56 -9.17 -4.36 7.28
N GLU A 57 -7.95 -4.89 7.36
CA GLU A 57 -7.58 -6.15 6.70
C GLU A 57 -8.28 -7.34 7.35
N GLU A 58 -8.35 -7.40 8.69
CA GLU A 58 -9.07 -8.49 9.37
C GLU A 58 -10.58 -8.48 9.07
N ARG A 59 -11.14 -7.32 8.77
CA ARG A 59 -12.53 -7.17 8.30
C ARG A 59 -12.70 -7.37 6.79
N GLU A 60 -11.64 -7.75 6.08
CA GLU A 60 -11.61 -7.96 4.62
C GLU A 60 -11.97 -6.72 3.79
N GLU A 61 -11.86 -5.52 4.38
CA GLU A 61 -12.14 -4.24 3.71
C GLU A 61 -10.99 -3.81 2.79
N ILE A 62 -9.78 -4.32 3.04
CA ILE A 62 -8.61 -4.16 2.18
C ILE A 62 -7.90 -5.50 2.00
N SER A 63 -7.20 -5.67 0.88
CA SER A 63 -6.30 -6.81 0.70
C SER A 63 -4.91 -6.50 1.23
N ALA A 64 -4.18 -7.52 1.67
CA ALA A 64 -2.79 -7.39 2.12
C ALA A 64 -1.87 -6.70 1.09
N HIS A 65 -2.15 -6.84 -0.22
CA HIS A 65 -1.37 -6.21 -1.29
C HIS A 65 -1.71 -4.72 -1.54
N GLU A 66 -2.82 -4.23 -0.98
CA GLU A 66 -3.23 -2.81 -1.06
C GLU A 66 -2.76 -2.00 0.16
N ARG A 67 -2.16 -2.64 1.17
CA ARG A 67 -1.61 -1.95 2.35
C ARG A 67 -0.46 -1.03 2.00
N ILE A 68 -0.51 0.19 2.51
CA ILE A 68 0.58 1.17 2.39
C ILE A 68 1.63 1.04 3.50
N THR A 69 1.38 0.21 4.51
CA THR A 69 2.37 -0.23 5.49
C THR A 69 2.61 -1.74 5.42
N CYS A 70 3.80 -2.16 5.86
CA CYS A 70 4.15 -3.56 6.01
C CYS A 70 4.15 -3.93 7.49
N HIS A 71 3.20 -4.76 7.92
CA HIS A 71 3.14 -5.25 9.31
C HIS A 71 4.34 -6.15 9.66
N VAL A 72 4.91 -6.88 8.69
CA VAL A 72 6.07 -7.77 8.89
C VAL A 72 7.32 -6.98 9.23
N HIS A 73 7.65 -5.95 8.44
CA HIS A 73 8.85 -5.12 8.67
C HIS A 73 8.57 -3.91 9.56
N ARG A 74 7.30 -3.65 9.88
CA ARG A 74 6.83 -2.52 10.71
C ARG A 74 7.29 -1.18 10.15
N ARG A 75 7.10 -1.01 8.84
CA ARG A 75 7.62 0.09 8.00
C ARG A 75 6.56 0.55 7.01
N TRP A 76 6.79 1.70 6.38
CA TRP A 76 6.02 2.06 5.18
C TRP A 76 6.36 1.07 4.06
N SER A 77 5.36 0.59 3.30
CA SER A 77 5.56 -0.46 2.28
C SER A 77 6.66 -0.12 1.27
N HIS A 78 6.77 1.16 0.87
CA HIS A 78 7.82 1.60 -0.07
C HIS A 78 9.25 1.41 0.47
N GLU A 79 9.45 1.42 1.79
CA GLU A 79 10.77 1.28 2.42
C GLU A 79 11.27 -0.18 2.42
N CYS A 80 10.37 -1.14 2.23
CA CYS A 80 10.71 -2.57 2.30
C CYS A 80 10.30 -3.38 1.07
N ILE A 81 9.56 -2.82 0.10
CA ILE A 81 9.03 -3.56 -1.06
C ILE A 81 10.09 -4.35 -1.85
N ALA A 82 11.35 -3.88 -1.88
CA ALA A 82 12.45 -4.58 -2.53
C ALA A 82 12.92 -5.85 -1.79
N SER A 83 12.52 -6.04 -0.53
CA SER A 83 12.84 -7.21 0.29
C SER A 83 12.36 -8.52 -0.36
N PRO A 84 13.15 -9.60 -0.37
CA PRO A 84 12.72 -10.91 -0.88
C PRO A 84 11.44 -11.45 -0.23
N MET A 85 11.13 -11.00 1.00
CA MET A 85 9.88 -11.33 1.71
C MET A 85 8.61 -10.89 0.97
N HIS A 86 8.71 -9.97 0.00
CA HIS A 86 7.58 -9.52 -0.81
C HIS A 86 7.53 -10.17 -2.20
N ILE A 87 8.30 -11.23 -2.46
CA ILE A 87 8.20 -11.96 -3.73
C ILE A 87 7.11 -13.02 -3.57
N ILE A 88 6.05 -12.92 -4.38
CA ILE A 88 4.94 -13.89 -4.37
C ILE A 88 4.72 -14.36 -5.81
N PRO A 89 5.40 -15.44 -6.24
CA PRO A 89 5.34 -15.90 -7.63
C PRO A 89 3.93 -16.23 -8.11
N VAL A 90 3.11 -16.81 -7.21
CA VAL A 90 1.72 -17.23 -7.50
C VAL A 90 0.85 -16.05 -7.91
N THR A 91 0.90 -14.94 -7.17
CA THR A 91 0.11 -13.73 -7.48
C THR A 91 0.77 -12.84 -8.53
N GLY A 92 2.03 -13.12 -8.89
CA GLY A 92 2.84 -12.28 -9.78
C GLY A 92 3.44 -11.06 -9.08
N HIS A 93 3.30 -10.94 -7.76
CA HIS A 93 3.85 -9.82 -7.00
C HIS A 93 5.39 -9.91 -7.02
N ARG A 94 6.02 -8.89 -7.62
CA ARG A 94 7.46 -8.85 -7.90
C ARG A 94 7.99 -10.08 -8.66
N TRP A 95 7.22 -10.60 -9.61
CA TRP A 95 7.59 -11.79 -10.36
C TRP A 95 7.40 -11.64 -11.87
N CYS A 96 8.43 -11.98 -12.64
CA CYS A 96 8.37 -12.07 -14.08
C CYS A 96 8.04 -13.51 -14.49
N ARG A 97 6.81 -13.74 -14.97
CA ARG A 97 6.37 -15.08 -15.43
C ARG A 97 7.17 -15.59 -16.63
N ARG A 98 7.54 -14.72 -17.57
CA ARG A 98 8.29 -15.11 -18.78
C ARG A 98 9.69 -15.66 -18.45
N CYS A 99 10.35 -15.04 -17.48
CA CYS A 99 11.72 -15.40 -17.12
C CYS A 99 11.82 -16.30 -15.89
N GLU A 100 10.68 -16.60 -15.26
CA GLU A 100 10.59 -17.30 -13.98
C GLU A 100 11.60 -16.77 -12.96
N ALA A 101 11.56 -15.45 -12.77
CA ALA A 101 12.51 -14.75 -11.94
C ALA A 101 11.88 -13.56 -11.23
N GLU A 102 12.49 -13.17 -10.12
CA GLU A 102 12.11 -11.99 -9.37
C GLU A 102 12.20 -10.70 -10.19
N ALA A 103 11.36 -9.75 -9.83
CA ALA A 103 11.44 -8.39 -10.32
C ALA A 103 12.00 -7.48 -9.22
N SER A 104 12.96 -6.65 -9.60
CA SER A 104 13.46 -5.57 -8.76
C SER A 104 12.44 -4.43 -8.76
N VAL A 105 12.24 -3.82 -7.59
CA VAL A 105 11.44 -2.62 -7.43
C VAL A 105 12.37 -1.51 -6.98
N ALA A 106 12.43 -0.42 -7.75
CA ALA A 106 13.16 0.78 -7.37
C ALA A 106 12.17 1.90 -7.10
N VAL A 107 12.32 2.54 -5.94
CA VAL A 107 11.51 3.66 -5.48
C VAL A 107 12.41 4.89 -5.39
N ASP A 108 12.07 5.92 -6.14
CA ASP A 108 12.65 7.25 -5.99
C ASP A 108 11.75 8.06 -5.06
N GLU A 109 12.22 8.29 -3.83
CA GLU A 109 11.45 9.01 -2.82
C GLU A 109 11.33 10.52 -3.06
N VAL A 110 12.21 11.07 -3.92
CA VAL A 110 12.26 12.50 -4.27
C VAL A 110 11.23 12.79 -5.35
N THR A 111 11.24 12.03 -6.44
CA THR A 111 10.28 12.23 -7.55
C THR A 111 8.97 11.48 -7.35
N GLY A 112 8.92 10.51 -6.43
CA GLY A 112 7.78 9.61 -6.27
C GLY A 112 7.66 8.55 -7.37
N SER A 113 8.72 8.38 -8.18
CA SER A 113 8.75 7.40 -9.26
C SER A 113 8.95 6.00 -8.69
N VAL A 114 8.18 5.04 -9.21
CA VAL A 114 8.31 3.63 -8.85
C VAL A 114 8.44 2.83 -10.13
N THR A 115 9.48 2.03 -10.22
CA THR A 115 9.76 1.18 -11.39
C THR A 115 9.88 -0.27 -10.95
N VAL A 116 9.40 -1.17 -11.80
CA VAL A 116 9.47 -2.62 -11.56
C VAL A 116 10.00 -3.30 -12.81
N VAL A 117 11.16 -3.93 -12.68
CA VAL A 117 11.90 -4.51 -13.80
C VAL A 117 12.33 -5.93 -13.49
N CYS A 118 12.27 -6.82 -14.48
CA CYS A 118 12.78 -8.18 -14.30
C CYS A 118 14.30 -8.16 -14.07
N THR A 119 14.80 -8.96 -13.13
CA THR A 119 16.26 -9.07 -12.91
C THR A 119 16.97 -9.81 -14.05
N ARG A 120 16.25 -10.60 -14.86
CA ARG A 120 16.80 -11.32 -16.02
C ARG A 120 16.68 -10.55 -17.32
N CYS A 121 15.46 -10.34 -17.84
CA CYS A 121 15.27 -9.72 -19.15
C CYS A 121 15.33 -8.18 -19.14
N ARG A 122 15.39 -7.57 -17.94
CA ARG A 122 15.46 -6.11 -17.73
C ARG A 122 14.28 -5.30 -18.29
N GLN A 123 13.25 -5.98 -18.79
CA GLN A 123 12.02 -5.33 -19.26
C GLN A 123 11.18 -4.87 -18.09
N ALA A 124 10.47 -3.76 -18.30
CA ALA A 124 9.41 -3.31 -17.40
C ALA A 124 8.26 -4.32 -17.41
N LEU A 125 7.66 -4.58 -16.25
CA LEU A 125 6.51 -5.46 -16.14
C LEU A 125 5.23 -4.64 -16.20
N GLU A 126 4.31 -4.96 -17.11
CA GLU A 126 3.03 -4.27 -17.24
C GLU A 126 1.85 -5.13 -16.75
N THR A 127 2.06 -5.83 -15.63
CA THR A 127 1.05 -6.72 -15.05
C THR A 127 0.12 -5.99 -14.07
N ALA A 128 -1.01 -6.60 -13.72
CA ALA A 128 -1.91 -6.07 -12.69
C ALA A 128 -1.20 -5.94 -11.33
N ALA A 129 -0.41 -6.94 -10.95
CA ALA A 129 0.40 -6.93 -9.72
C ALA A 129 1.43 -5.79 -9.75
N THR A 130 2.07 -5.54 -10.90
CA THR A 130 3.00 -4.40 -11.04
C THR A 130 2.30 -3.06 -10.87
N ARG A 131 1.14 -2.87 -11.49
CA ARG A 131 0.34 -1.65 -11.31
C ARG A 131 -0.07 -1.47 -9.85
N GLN A 132 -0.41 -2.54 -9.15
CA GLN A 132 -0.72 -2.52 -7.72
C GLN A 132 0.50 -2.08 -6.90
N ILE A 133 1.67 -2.70 -7.09
CA ILE A 133 2.93 -2.28 -6.43
C ILE A 133 3.18 -0.79 -6.61
N ILE A 134 3.07 -0.29 -7.84
CA ILE A 134 3.31 1.13 -8.16
C ILE A 134 2.32 2.03 -7.41
N ARG A 135 1.02 1.70 -7.41
CA ARG A 135 0.00 2.48 -6.68
C ARG A 135 0.25 2.46 -5.17
N THR A 136 0.45 1.28 -4.60
CA THR A 136 0.67 1.11 -3.16
C THR A 136 1.94 1.82 -2.68
N CYS A 137 3.05 1.71 -3.43
CA CYS A 137 4.29 2.40 -3.09
C CYS A 137 4.15 3.93 -3.18
N ARG A 138 3.45 4.45 -4.18
CA ARG A 138 3.18 5.89 -4.30
C ARG A 138 2.30 6.41 -3.16
N ALA A 139 1.26 5.67 -2.80
CA ALA A 139 0.39 6.01 -1.67
C ALA A 139 1.17 5.95 -0.33
N SER A 140 2.01 4.94 -0.16
CA SER A 140 2.91 4.78 0.98
C SER A 140 3.89 5.94 1.11
N LEU A 141 4.52 6.35 0.01
CA LEU A 141 5.40 7.53 -0.03
C LEU A 141 4.67 8.81 0.37
N ALA A 142 3.47 9.04 -0.20
CA ALA A 142 2.68 10.23 0.11
C ALA A 142 2.34 10.31 1.61
N ALA A 143 1.87 9.19 2.20
CA ALA A 143 1.54 9.11 3.61
C ALA A 143 2.78 9.30 4.52
N ALA A 144 3.93 8.71 4.15
CA ALA A 144 5.17 8.88 4.89
C ALA A 144 5.69 10.32 4.85
N HIS A 145 5.59 10.98 3.70
CA HIS A 145 5.92 12.40 3.56
C HIS A 145 5.01 13.28 4.42
N GLU A 146 3.71 12.99 4.46
CA GLU A 146 2.79 13.67 5.37
C GLU A 146 3.15 13.44 6.84
N SER A 147 3.51 12.21 7.21
CA SER A 147 4.01 11.87 8.56
C SER A 147 5.21 12.72 8.95
N ARG A 148 6.24 12.74 8.10
CA ARG A 148 7.47 13.52 8.32
C ARG A 148 7.17 15.02 8.45
N ARG A 149 6.34 15.59 7.56
CA ARG A 149 5.98 17.02 7.60
C ARG A 149 5.35 17.42 8.92
N ALA A 150 4.38 16.66 9.41
CA ALA A 150 3.74 17.03 10.68
C ALA A 150 4.62 16.82 11.90
N ARG A 151 5.55 15.85 11.85
CA ARG A 151 6.53 15.67 12.93
C ARG A 151 7.43 16.91 13.04
N VAL A 152 7.92 17.42 11.91
CA VAL A 152 8.72 18.66 11.87
C VAL A 152 7.90 19.84 12.41
N GLN A 153 6.66 20.01 11.93
CA GLN A 153 5.77 21.09 12.41
C GLN A 153 5.52 21.03 13.92
N ALA A 154 5.32 19.83 14.48
CA ALA A 154 5.13 19.65 15.92
C ALA A 154 6.40 19.98 16.72
N GLN A 155 7.58 19.65 16.19
CA GLN A 155 8.87 19.99 16.80
C GLN A 155 9.10 21.50 16.79
N ASP A 156 8.84 22.17 15.66
CA ASP A 156 8.98 23.61 15.53
C ASP A 156 8.03 24.36 16.47
N SER A 157 6.78 23.88 16.59
CA SER A 157 5.78 24.46 17.49
C SER A 157 6.16 24.30 18.96
N ALA A 158 6.74 23.15 19.34
CA ALA A 158 7.24 22.93 20.69
C ALA A 158 8.46 23.79 21.01
N ALA A 159 9.37 23.97 20.04
CA ALA A 159 10.54 24.83 20.19
C ALA A 159 10.17 26.32 20.29
N ALA A 160 9.13 26.76 19.59
CA ALA A 160 8.63 28.14 19.68
C ALA A 160 7.88 28.44 20.99
N ALA A 161 7.42 27.41 21.70
CA ALA A 161 6.71 27.52 22.98
C ALA A 161 7.63 27.37 24.21
N ALA A 162 8.90 27.06 24.00
CA ALA A 162 9.94 26.91 25.03
C ALA A 162 10.80 28.18 25.13
#